data_AF-K9TVR2-F1
#
_entry.id   AF-K9TVR2-F1
#
_cell.length_a   1.000
_cell.length_b   1.000
_cell.length_c   1.000
_cell.angle_alpha   90.00
_cell.angle_beta   90.00
_cell.angle_gamma   90.00
#
_symmetry.space_group_name_H-M   'P 1'
#
loop_
_entity.id
_entity.type
_entity.pdbx_description
1 polymer ?
#
loop_
_entity_poly.entity_id
_entity_poly.type
_entity_poly.pdbx_seq_one_letter_code
_entity_poly.pdbx_strand_id
1 'polypeptide(L)'
;MTLSYTVKLISVAFALASVGLDTTKAIAQTIYPFNGNYDTRIEIVPIDEELSQSIELATSSDPEAPYGLTQYEGLIYARTDPATGALNFDTNPATFGLPDLPPGYIVFEGEGTDNKLRGTATATATLDRENLTGSGSGTLTITGGEGIFTGATGTLDFTQVDRLNPDPNVLSLEGDAVITGSIETVPEPGGVGTLAGVGVIGAGLLLHRQRQKLTKNT
;
A
#
# COMPACT_ATOMS: atom_id res chain seq x y z
N MET A 1 47.36 -50.15 54.83
CA MET A 1 46.31 -49.87 55.84
C MET A 1 45.43 -48.76 55.27
N THR A 2 44.15 -49.07 54.97
CA THR A 2 42.90 -48.22 55.08
C THR A 2 42.96 -46.74 54.62
N LEU A 3 42.08 -46.11 53.81
CA LEU A 3 40.67 -46.22 53.35
C LEU A 3 40.59 -45.52 51.96
N SER A 4 39.79 -45.88 50.94
CA SER A 4 38.32 -45.79 50.71
C SER A 4 37.70 -44.38 50.49
N TYR A 5 37.02 -44.20 49.33
CA TYR A 5 35.97 -43.22 48.95
C TYR A 5 36.36 -41.72 48.86
N THR A 6 35.91 -40.85 47.93
CA THR A 6 34.88 -40.80 46.87
C THR A 6 35.31 -39.70 45.89
N VAL A 7 35.32 -39.95 44.56
CA VAL A 7 35.50 -38.89 43.57
C VAL A 7 34.18 -38.12 43.43
N LYS A 8 34.10 -36.91 43.97
CA LYS A 8 33.00 -35.98 43.71
C LYS A 8 33.22 -35.31 42.36
N LEU A 9 32.37 -35.65 41.38
CA LEU A 9 32.14 -34.88 40.17
C LEU A 9 31.68 -33.46 40.57
N ILE A 10 32.49 -32.45 40.26
CA ILE A 10 32.05 -31.06 40.29
C ILE A 10 31.22 -30.85 39.03
N SER A 11 29.90 -30.78 39.18
CA SER A 11 28.96 -30.44 38.12
C SER A 11 29.23 -29.02 37.62
N VAL A 12 29.61 -28.92 36.35
CA VAL A 12 29.59 -27.68 35.57
C VAL A 12 28.14 -27.24 35.45
N ALA A 13 27.75 -26.19 36.17
CA ALA A 13 26.46 -25.55 36.00
C ALA A 13 26.51 -24.67 34.73
N PHE A 14 25.92 -25.16 33.65
CA PHE A 14 25.57 -24.34 32.49
C PHE A 14 24.52 -23.31 32.92
N ALA A 15 24.92 -22.06 33.06
CA ALA A 15 23.98 -20.95 33.07
C ALA A 15 23.45 -20.75 31.64
N LEU A 16 22.41 -21.50 31.28
CA LEU A 16 21.56 -21.14 30.14
C LEU A 16 20.79 -19.88 30.57
N ALA A 17 21.27 -18.72 30.12
CA ALA A 17 20.52 -17.49 30.18
C ALA A 17 19.19 -17.73 29.47
N SER A 18 18.10 -17.71 30.23
CA SER A 18 16.75 -17.63 29.72
C SER A 18 16.62 -16.30 28.97
N VAL A 19 16.75 -16.33 27.65
CA VAL A 19 16.22 -15.26 26.81
C VAL A 19 14.71 -15.34 26.97
N GLY A 20 14.18 -14.47 27.83
CA GLY A 20 12.75 -14.30 28.02
C GLY A 20 12.12 -13.97 26.68
N LEU A 21 11.19 -14.82 26.27
CA LEU A 21 10.28 -14.60 25.15
C LEU A 21 9.34 -13.46 25.52
N ASP A 22 9.81 -12.22 25.37
CA ASP A 22 8.94 -11.09 25.07
C ASP A 22 9.18 -10.75 23.61
N THR A 23 8.77 -11.65 22.73
CA THR A 23 8.71 -11.35 21.30
C THR A 23 7.52 -10.42 21.10
N THR A 24 7.70 -9.13 21.39
CA THR A 24 6.94 -8.10 20.69
C THR A 24 7.03 -8.47 19.22
N LYS A 25 5.94 -8.94 18.63
CA LYS A 25 5.92 -9.29 17.20
C LYS A 25 6.34 -8.03 16.46
N ALA A 26 7.55 -8.04 15.89
CA ALA A 26 7.96 -6.99 14.98
C ALA A 26 7.02 -7.08 13.79
N ILE A 27 6.09 -6.13 13.68
CA ILE A 27 5.29 -5.96 12.48
C ILE A 27 6.24 -5.35 11.46
N ALA A 28 6.76 -6.18 10.56
CA ALA A 28 7.65 -5.72 9.51
C ALA A 28 6.83 -4.92 8.49
N GLN A 29 7.01 -3.61 8.42
CA GLN A 29 6.36 -2.78 7.39
C GLN A 29 7.16 -2.88 6.09
N THR A 30 6.48 -3.07 4.96
CA THR A 30 7.11 -3.00 3.63
C THR A 30 6.80 -1.66 3.00
N ILE A 31 7.81 -1.02 2.42
CA ILE A 31 7.68 0.26 1.72
C ILE A 31 7.95 0.02 0.24
N TYR A 32 6.99 0.41 -0.60
CA TYR A 32 7.05 0.35 -2.06
C TYR A 32 7.19 1.77 -2.60
N PRO A 33 8.36 2.18 -3.10
CA PRO A 33 8.49 3.47 -3.78
C PRO A 33 7.65 3.48 -5.05
N PHE A 34 6.98 4.59 -5.32
CA PHE A 34 6.14 4.76 -6.50
C PHE A 34 6.66 5.93 -7.33
N ASN A 35 6.83 5.71 -8.63
CA ASN A 35 7.17 6.73 -9.60
C ASN A 35 6.64 6.31 -10.97
N GLY A 36 5.51 6.86 -11.38
CA GLY A 36 4.84 6.51 -12.64
C GLY A 36 4.52 7.75 -13.46
N ASN A 37 4.59 7.59 -14.79
CA ASN A 37 4.16 8.59 -15.75
C ASN A 37 2.96 8.04 -16.50
N TYR A 38 1.91 8.83 -16.64
CA TYR A 38 0.65 8.41 -17.23
C TYR A 38 0.15 9.45 -18.23
N ASP A 39 -0.24 8.97 -19.41
CA ASP A 39 -1.00 9.74 -20.39
C ASP A 39 -2.46 9.73 -19.94
N THR A 40 -3.00 10.91 -19.66
CA THR A 40 -4.33 11.10 -19.08
C THR A 40 -5.34 11.54 -20.14
N ARG A 41 -6.59 11.14 -19.92
CA ARG A 41 -7.78 11.63 -20.59
C ARG A 41 -8.82 11.92 -19.51
N ILE A 42 -9.33 13.15 -19.52
CA ILE A 42 -10.35 13.59 -18.58
C ILE A 42 -11.61 13.93 -19.35
N GLU A 43 -12.74 13.40 -18.89
CA GLU A 43 -14.07 13.80 -19.34
C GLU A 43 -14.74 14.64 -18.25
N ILE A 44 -15.13 15.86 -18.59
CA ILE A 44 -15.74 16.82 -17.67
C ILE A 44 -17.25 16.78 -17.89
N VAL A 45 -17.99 16.56 -16.80
CA VAL A 45 -19.45 16.64 -16.80
C VAL A 45 -19.87 17.77 -15.87
N PRO A 46 -20.41 18.88 -16.41
CA PRO A 46 -20.89 19.99 -15.60
C PRO A 46 -22.03 19.56 -14.67
N ILE A 47 -21.99 20.03 -13.42
CA ILE A 47 -23.07 19.89 -12.44
C ILE A 47 -23.85 21.21 -12.39
N ASP A 48 -23.14 22.32 -12.28
CA ASP A 48 -23.67 23.69 -12.40
C ASP A 48 -22.61 24.64 -12.98
N GLU A 49 -22.75 25.96 -12.75
CA GLU A 49 -21.85 26.99 -13.28
C GLU A 49 -20.44 26.94 -12.66
N GLU A 50 -20.31 26.49 -11.41
CA GLU A 50 -19.05 26.47 -10.67
C GLU A 50 -18.55 25.05 -10.38
N LEU A 51 -19.43 24.05 -10.46
CA LEU A 51 -19.17 22.66 -10.10
C LEU A 51 -19.21 21.74 -11.31
N SER A 52 -18.28 20.80 -11.34
CA SER A 52 -18.24 19.71 -12.30
C SER A 52 -17.76 18.42 -11.66
N GLN A 53 -18.05 17.29 -12.29
CA GLN A 53 -17.35 16.03 -12.06
C GLN A 53 -16.35 15.79 -13.19
N SER A 54 -15.23 15.18 -12.86
CA SER A 54 -14.20 14.74 -13.80
C SER A 54 -14.10 13.22 -13.71
N ILE A 55 -14.27 12.58 -14.86
CA ILE A 55 -14.01 11.15 -15.05
C ILE A 55 -12.63 11.05 -15.67
N GLU A 56 -11.69 10.48 -14.93
CA GLU A 56 -10.29 10.44 -15.29
C GLU A 56 -9.91 9.03 -15.71
N LEU A 57 -9.24 8.91 -16.85
CA LEU A 57 -8.65 7.68 -17.36
C LEU A 57 -7.20 7.97 -17.67
N ALA A 58 -6.29 7.06 -17.30
CA ALA A 58 -4.90 7.19 -17.71
C ALA A 58 -4.27 5.85 -18.04
N THR A 59 -3.32 5.88 -18.96
CA THR A 59 -2.49 4.73 -19.31
C THR A 59 -1.03 5.10 -19.10
N SER A 60 -0.24 4.19 -18.52
CA SER A 60 1.18 4.40 -18.31
C SER A 60 1.87 4.66 -19.64
N SER A 61 2.65 5.74 -19.71
CA SER A 61 3.53 6.00 -20.86
C SER A 61 4.84 5.21 -20.79
N ASP A 62 5.12 4.58 -19.63
CA ASP A 62 6.23 3.65 -19.45
C ASP A 62 5.77 2.19 -19.69
N PRO A 63 6.45 1.41 -20.55
CA PRO A 63 6.20 -0.02 -20.70
C PRO A 63 6.42 -0.84 -19.41
N GLU A 64 7.22 -0.33 -18.46
CA GLU A 64 7.49 -0.95 -17.16
C GLU A 64 6.83 -0.14 -16.03
N ALA A 65 5.54 0.15 -16.16
CA ALA A 65 4.75 0.83 -15.14
C ALA A 65 5.00 0.22 -13.73
N PRO A 66 5.11 1.04 -12.67
CA PRO A 66 5.41 0.57 -11.33
C PRO A 66 4.50 -0.58 -10.90
N TYR A 67 5.11 -1.73 -10.59
CA TYR A 67 4.41 -2.91 -10.10
C TYR A 67 3.34 -3.47 -11.06
N GLY A 68 3.46 -3.16 -12.36
CA GLY A 68 2.51 -3.56 -13.40
C GLY A 68 1.22 -2.73 -13.41
N LEU A 69 1.17 -1.60 -12.70
CA LEU A 69 -0.02 -0.73 -12.62
C LEU A 69 -0.08 0.21 -13.84
N THR A 70 -0.46 -0.34 -14.99
CA THR A 70 -0.44 0.35 -16.29
C THR A 70 -1.64 1.25 -16.55
N GLN A 71 -2.68 1.19 -15.72
CA GLN A 71 -3.93 1.93 -15.89
C GLN A 71 -4.32 2.66 -14.61
N TYR A 72 -4.98 3.81 -14.79
CA TYR A 72 -5.59 4.60 -13.73
C TYR A 72 -7.03 4.95 -14.14
N GLU A 73 -7.94 4.84 -13.19
CA GLU A 73 -9.31 5.34 -13.30
C GLU A 73 -9.67 6.15 -12.07
N GLY A 74 -10.30 7.31 -12.27
CA GLY A 74 -10.72 8.19 -11.20
C GLY A 74 -12.07 8.84 -11.45
N LEU A 75 -12.76 9.12 -10.36
CA LEU A 75 -13.90 10.03 -10.32
C LEU A 75 -13.62 11.08 -9.25
N ILE A 76 -13.59 12.35 -9.65
CA ILE A 76 -13.32 13.47 -8.75
C ILE A 76 -14.25 14.65 -9.04
N TYR A 77 -14.52 15.46 -8.03
CA TYR A 77 -15.36 16.66 -8.16
C TYR A 77 -14.51 17.90 -8.14
N ALA A 78 -14.90 18.92 -8.91
CA ALA A 78 -14.18 20.17 -9.03
C ALA A 78 -15.10 21.35 -8.72
N ARG A 79 -14.58 22.35 -8.00
CA ARG A 79 -15.16 23.69 -7.88
C ARG A 79 -14.22 24.73 -8.47
N THR A 80 -14.75 25.57 -9.34
CA THR A 80 -14.08 26.75 -9.85
C THR A 80 -14.23 27.90 -8.85
N ASP A 81 -13.13 28.52 -8.46
CA ASP A 81 -13.14 29.79 -7.74
C ASP A 81 -13.54 30.92 -8.70
N PRO A 82 -14.67 31.60 -8.50
CA PRO A 82 -15.15 32.64 -9.41
C PRO A 82 -14.25 33.89 -9.44
N ALA A 83 -13.43 34.11 -8.40
CA ALA A 83 -12.54 35.27 -8.34
C ALA A 83 -11.24 35.06 -9.13
N THR A 84 -10.72 33.83 -9.14
CA THR A 84 -9.39 33.52 -9.71
C THR A 84 -9.45 32.61 -10.93
N GLY A 85 -10.56 31.87 -11.13
CA GLY A 85 -10.67 30.81 -12.11
C GLY A 85 -9.89 29.55 -11.76
N ALA A 86 -9.31 29.46 -10.55
CA ALA A 86 -8.62 28.27 -10.08
C ALA A 86 -9.62 27.17 -9.75
N LEU A 87 -9.23 25.93 -9.99
CA LEU A 87 -10.02 24.74 -9.73
C LEU A 87 -9.53 24.08 -8.45
N ASN A 88 -10.46 23.70 -7.58
CA ASN A 88 -10.19 22.86 -6.41
C ASN A 88 -10.89 21.53 -6.60
N PHE A 89 -10.19 20.43 -6.33
CA PHE A 89 -10.71 19.09 -6.55
C PHE A 89 -10.72 18.27 -5.28
N ASP A 90 -11.75 17.45 -5.12
CA ASP A 90 -11.87 16.49 -4.03
C ASP A 90 -12.73 15.29 -4.46
N THR A 91 -12.29 14.10 -4.11
CA THR A 91 -13.08 12.86 -4.31
C THR A 91 -14.28 12.77 -3.37
N ASN A 92 -14.31 13.51 -2.26
CA ASN A 92 -15.47 13.59 -1.38
C ASN A 92 -16.38 14.76 -1.79
N PRO A 93 -17.52 14.51 -2.48
CA PRO A 93 -18.39 15.59 -2.95
C PRO A 93 -19.02 16.42 -1.82
N ALA A 94 -19.06 15.90 -0.59
CA ALA A 94 -19.56 16.64 0.57
C ALA A 94 -18.71 17.88 0.90
N THR A 95 -17.43 17.93 0.51
CA THR A 95 -16.58 19.13 0.69
C THR A 95 -17.07 20.31 -0.14
N PHE A 96 -17.81 20.03 -1.21
CA PHE A 96 -18.49 21.02 -2.04
C PHE A 96 -19.98 21.17 -1.70
N GLY A 97 -20.46 20.57 -0.60
CA GLY A 97 -21.87 20.65 -0.22
C GLY A 97 -22.79 19.77 -1.07
N LEU A 98 -22.25 18.71 -1.68
CA LEU A 98 -22.98 17.73 -2.49
C LEU A 98 -23.00 16.34 -1.82
N PRO A 99 -23.53 16.20 -0.59
CA PRO A 99 -23.44 14.95 0.18
C PRO A 99 -24.25 13.78 -0.42
N ASP A 100 -25.19 14.07 -1.32
CA ASP A 100 -26.05 13.07 -1.95
C ASP A 100 -25.42 12.46 -3.22
N LEU A 101 -24.29 12.98 -3.68
CA LEU A 101 -23.55 12.41 -4.79
C LEU A 101 -22.69 11.21 -4.35
N PRO A 102 -22.45 10.23 -5.22
CA PRO A 102 -21.54 9.13 -4.93
C PRO A 102 -20.15 9.62 -4.54
N PRO A 103 -19.47 9.00 -3.57
CA PRO A 103 -18.07 9.25 -3.34
C PRO A 103 -17.26 8.99 -4.61
N GLY A 104 -16.38 9.92 -4.93
CA GLY A 104 -15.31 9.73 -5.90
C GLY A 104 -14.29 8.70 -5.41
N TYR A 105 -13.40 8.33 -6.32
CA TYR A 105 -12.40 7.29 -6.08
C TYR A 105 -11.22 7.47 -7.01
N ILE A 106 -10.12 6.80 -6.67
CA ILE A 106 -9.03 6.49 -7.58
C ILE A 106 -8.71 5.00 -7.54
N VAL A 107 -8.37 4.43 -8.69
CA VAL A 107 -7.96 3.05 -8.84
C VAL A 107 -6.76 2.98 -9.78
N PHE A 108 -5.70 2.31 -9.34
CA PHE A 108 -4.63 1.86 -10.23
C PHE A 108 -4.75 0.36 -10.42
N GLU A 109 -4.62 -0.10 -11.66
CA GLU A 109 -4.57 -1.51 -12.02
C GLU A 109 -3.75 -1.72 -13.30
N GLY A 110 -3.59 -2.96 -13.75
CA GLY A 110 -2.95 -3.20 -15.02
C GLY A 110 -3.07 -4.65 -15.47
N GLU A 111 -2.88 -4.87 -16.77
CA GLU A 111 -2.94 -6.20 -17.35
C GLU A 111 -1.72 -7.04 -16.96
N GLY A 112 -1.95 -8.33 -16.67
CA GLY A 112 -0.87 -9.27 -16.33
C GLY A 112 -0.40 -9.22 -14.88
N THR A 113 -1.10 -8.49 -14.01
CA THR A 113 -0.86 -8.47 -12.56
C THR A 113 -2.17 -8.51 -11.78
N ASP A 114 -2.13 -9.07 -10.58
CA ASP A 114 -3.23 -9.00 -9.61
C ASP A 114 -3.09 -7.77 -8.69
N ASN A 115 -2.07 -6.95 -8.90
CA ASN A 115 -1.83 -5.75 -8.10
C ASN A 115 -2.86 -4.67 -8.44
N LYS A 116 -3.47 -4.10 -7.40
CA LYS A 116 -4.32 -2.92 -7.50
C LYS A 116 -4.07 -1.98 -6.34
N LEU A 117 -4.26 -0.70 -6.56
CA LEU A 117 -4.32 0.32 -5.51
C LEU A 117 -5.65 1.04 -5.58
N ARG A 118 -6.18 1.42 -4.42
CA ARG A 118 -7.43 2.16 -4.29
C ARG A 118 -7.24 3.30 -3.31
N GLY A 119 -7.93 4.41 -3.56
CA GLY A 119 -7.77 5.58 -2.73
C GLY A 119 -8.73 6.72 -3.03
N THR A 120 -8.35 7.89 -2.53
CA THR A 120 -9.04 9.17 -2.67
C THR A 120 -8.05 10.24 -3.10
N ALA A 121 -8.53 11.38 -3.57
CA ALA A 121 -7.66 12.46 -4.05
C ALA A 121 -8.18 13.84 -3.69
N THR A 122 -7.23 14.78 -3.53
CA THR A 122 -7.46 16.22 -3.42
C THR A 122 -6.45 16.94 -4.31
N ALA A 123 -6.86 17.98 -5.03
CA ALA A 123 -5.96 18.68 -5.95
C ALA A 123 -6.36 20.14 -6.18
N THR A 124 -5.49 20.87 -6.85
CA THR A 124 -5.78 22.20 -7.40
C THR A 124 -5.26 22.30 -8.82
N ALA A 125 -5.91 23.12 -9.66
CA ALA A 125 -5.42 23.42 -10.99
C ALA A 125 -5.68 24.86 -11.41
N THR A 126 -4.89 25.33 -12.37
CA THR A 126 -5.04 26.62 -13.03
C THR A 126 -5.08 26.43 -14.54
N LEU A 127 -5.85 27.27 -15.23
CA LEU A 127 -6.01 27.21 -16.68
C LEU A 127 -5.36 28.43 -17.33
N ASP A 128 -4.41 28.20 -18.22
CA ASP A 128 -3.88 29.19 -19.15
C ASP A 128 -4.59 29.05 -20.50
N ARG A 129 -5.60 29.90 -20.71
CA ARG A 129 -6.39 29.90 -21.95
C ARG A 129 -5.68 30.54 -23.13
N GLU A 130 -4.61 31.30 -22.91
CA GLU A 130 -3.82 31.88 -23.99
C GLU A 130 -2.93 30.79 -24.62
N ASN A 131 -2.31 29.97 -23.77
CA ASN A 131 -1.45 28.87 -24.20
C ASN A 131 -2.19 27.53 -24.36
N LEU A 132 -3.50 27.50 -24.07
CA LEU A 132 -4.35 26.30 -24.09
C LEU A 132 -3.80 25.17 -23.21
N THR A 133 -3.38 25.50 -21.99
CA THR A 133 -2.86 24.53 -21.02
C THR A 133 -3.56 24.59 -19.68
N GLY A 134 -3.77 23.43 -19.07
CA GLY A 134 -4.11 23.27 -17.66
C GLY A 134 -2.87 22.81 -16.89
N SER A 135 -2.69 23.27 -15.66
CA SER A 135 -1.64 22.75 -14.79
C SER A 135 -2.23 22.49 -13.42
N GLY A 136 -2.06 21.26 -12.94
CA GLY A 136 -2.60 20.80 -11.67
C GLY A 136 -1.59 20.06 -10.84
N SER A 137 -1.83 20.04 -9.53
CA SER A 137 -1.11 19.20 -8.60
C SER A 137 -1.99 18.86 -7.41
N GLY A 138 -1.66 17.74 -6.77
CA GLY A 138 -2.43 17.26 -5.65
C GLY A 138 -1.83 16.02 -5.03
N THR A 139 -2.65 15.40 -4.19
CA THR A 139 -2.27 14.26 -3.38
C THR A 139 -3.34 13.17 -3.51
N LEU A 140 -2.87 11.95 -3.72
CA LEU A 140 -3.63 10.72 -3.68
C LEU A 140 -3.38 10.04 -2.33
N THR A 141 -4.45 9.74 -1.61
CA THR A 141 -4.39 8.97 -0.37
C THR A 141 -4.76 7.53 -0.68
N ILE A 142 -3.80 6.61 -0.54
CA ILE A 142 -4.01 5.18 -0.73
C ILE A 142 -4.68 4.63 0.53
N THR A 143 -5.83 4.00 0.35
CA THR A 143 -6.66 3.43 1.43
C THR A 143 -6.78 1.91 1.36
N GLY A 144 -6.22 1.29 0.33
CA GLY A 144 -6.19 -0.16 0.18
C GLY A 144 -5.58 -0.60 -1.14
N GLY A 145 -5.51 -1.90 -1.32
CA GLY A 145 -4.99 -2.52 -2.52
C GLY A 145 -5.16 -4.03 -2.54
N GLU A 146 -4.78 -4.63 -3.65
CA GLU A 146 -4.83 -6.08 -3.92
C GLU A 146 -3.43 -6.57 -4.34
N GLY A 147 -3.22 -7.88 -4.33
CA GLY A 147 -1.92 -8.48 -4.62
C GLY A 147 -0.88 -8.11 -3.55
N ILE A 148 0.28 -7.60 -3.98
CA ILE A 148 1.34 -7.18 -3.05
C ILE A 148 0.94 -5.97 -2.18
N PHE A 149 -0.16 -5.29 -2.54
CA PHE A 149 -0.70 -4.11 -1.86
C PHE A 149 -1.86 -4.43 -0.92
N THR A 150 -2.05 -5.69 -0.54
CA THR A 150 -3.07 -6.05 0.45
C THR A 150 -2.81 -5.30 1.76
N GLY A 151 -3.82 -4.56 2.24
CA GLY A 151 -3.70 -3.71 3.43
C GLY A 151 -2.83 -2.45 3.23
N ALA A 152 -2.61 -2.03 1.98
CA ALA A 152 -1.82 -0.86 1.68
C ALA A 152 -2.44 0.45 2.20
N THR A 153 -1.58 1.31 2.72
CA THR A 153 -1.85 2.72 2.97
C THR A 153 -0.72 3.56 2.41
N GLY A 154 -0.95 4.84 2.17
CA GLY A 154 0.14 5.72 1.75
C GLY A 154 -0.34 7.01 1.14
N THR A 155 0.62 7.80 0.72
CA THR A 155 0.40 9.10 0.11
C THR A 155 1.27 9.19 -1.14
N LEU A 156 0.63 9.50 -2.26
CA LEU A 156 1.29 9.79 -3.52
C LEU A 156 1.00 11.25 -3.87
N ASP A 157 2.00 11.99 -4.30
CA ASP A 157 1.83 13.31 -4.87
C ASP A 157 1.82 13.20 -6.38
N PHE A 158 1.04 14.05 -7.03
CA PHE A 158 1.01 14.13 -8.47
C PHE A 158 1.10 15.56 -8.99
N THR A 159 1.62 15.68 -10.19
CA THR A 159 1.55 16.88 -11.03
C THR A 159 1.03 16.50 -12.39
N GLN A 160 0.23 17.37 -12.99
CA GLN A 160 -0.38 17.12 -14.29
C GLN A 160 -0.36 18.37 -15.15
N VAL A 161 -0.15 18.18 -16.44
CA VAL A 161 -0.29 19.23 -17.46
C VAL A 161 -1.27 18.75 -18.51
N ASP A 162 -2.35 19.49 -18.69
CA ASP A 162 -3.41 19.19 -19.64
C ASP A 162 -3.35 20.11 -20.85
N ARG A 163 -3.78 19.59 -22.00
CA ARG A 163 -3.99 20.33 -23.23
C ARG A 163 -5.46 20.72 -23.30
N LEU A 164 -5.75 22.02 -23.26
CA LEU A 164 -7.10 22.54 -23.38
C LEU A 164 -7.57 22.50 -24.84
N ASN A 165 -8.83 22.15 -25.04
CA ASN A 165 -9.41 22.21 -26.36
C ASN A 165 -9.70 23.69 -26.75
N PRO A 166 -9.32 24.14 -27.94
CA PRO A 166 -9.67 25.49 -28.40
C PRO A 166 -11.18 25.68 -28.62
N ASP A 167 -11.94 24.59 -28.84
CA ASP A 167 -13.40 24.63 -28.84
C ASP A 167 -13.92 24.48 -27.40
N PRO A 168 -14.56 25.51 -26.82
CA PRO A 168 -15.05 25.47 -25.44
C PRO A 168 -16.22 24.49 -25.24
N ASN A 169 -16.80 23.94 -26.32
CA ASN A 169 -17.88 22.95 -26.23
C ASN A 169 -17.33 21.52 -26.10
N VAL A 170 -16.03 21.30 -26.28
CA VAL A 170 -15.39 20.00 -26.09
C VAL A 170 -14.96 19.87 -24.64
N LEU A 171 -15.72 19.09 -23.87
CA LEU A 171 -15.51 18.87 -22.43
C LEU A 171 -14.62 17.67 -22.14
N SER A 172 -13.58 17.49 -22.95
CA SER A 172 -12.58 16.44 -22.76
C SER A 172 -11.19 17.01 -22.92
N LEU A 173 -10.28 16.60 -22.04
CA LEU A 173 -8.88 17.03 -22.00
C LEU A 173 -7.96 15.83 -22.12
N GLU A 174 -6.80 16.03 -22.72
CA GLU A 174 -5.70 15.06 -22.72
C GLU A 174 -4.49 15.70 -22.05
N GLY A 175 -3.74 14.93 -21.28
CA GLY A 175 -2.63 15.47 -20.51
C GLY A 175 -1.60 14.44 -20.12
N ASP A 176 -0.59 14.90 -19.41
CA ASP A 176 0.52 14.10 -18.92
C ASP A 176 0.60 14.26 -17.40
N ALA A 177 0.54 13.15 -16.66
CA ALA A 177 0.63 13.12 -15.21
C ALA A 177 1.88 12.38 -14.74
N VAL A 178 2.52 12.94 -13.72
CA VAL A 178 3.65 12.34 -13.00
C VAL A 178 3.21 12.10 -11.57
N ILE A 179 3.37 10.87 -11.09
CA ILE A 179 2.91 10.44 -9.77
C ILE A 179 4.09 9.85 -9.01
N THR A 180 4.35 10.37 -7.82
CA THR A 180 5.51 9.98 -7.00
C THR A 180 5.13 9.79 -5.54
N GLY A 181 5.83 8.93 -4.83
CA GLY A 181 5.63 8.77 -3.38
C GLY A 181 6.01 7.39 -2.88
N SER A 182 5.32 6.93 -1.85
CA SER A 182 5.52 5.60 -1.29
C SER A 182 4.25 4.99 -0.76
N ILE A 183 4.11 3.69 -0.96
CA ILE A 183 3.02 2.88 -0.44
C ILE A 183 3.59 2.00 0.67
N GLU A 184 2.87 1.92 1.77
CA GLU A 184 3.22 1.13 2.93
C GLU A 184 2.26 -0.04 3.06
N THR A 185 2.78 -1.24 3.26
CA THR A 185 1.96 -2.41 3.59
C THR A 185 2.40 -3.00 4.91
N VAL A 186 1.42 -3.46 5.67
CA VAL A 186 1.65 -4.23 6.89
C VAL A 186 1.25 -5.67 6.58
N PRO A 187 2.19 -6.61 6.56
CA PRO A 187 1.88 -8.03 6.46
C PRO A 187 0.93 -8.40 7.58
N GLU A 188 -0.15 -9.09 7.24
CA GLU A 188 -0.98 -9.71 8.28
C GLU A 188 -0.08 -10.57 9.17
N PRO A 189 -0.21 -10.50 10.50
CA PRO A 189 0.59 -11.33 11.39
C PRO A 189 0.28 -12.78 11.10
N GLY A 190 1.14 -13.42 10.32
CA GLY A 190 1.02 -14.82 9.92
C GLY A 190 0.70 -15.65 11.15
N GLY A 191 -0.40 -16.39 11.08
CA GLY A 191 -0.82 -17.32 12.12
C GLY A 191 0.40 -18.11 12.57
N VAL A 192 0.70 -18.01 13.87
CA VAL A 192 1.87 -18.63 14.48
C VAL A 192 1.79 -20.13 14.18
N GLY A 193 2.55 -20.57 13.18
CA GLY A 193 2.94 -21.96 13.00
C GLY A 193 3.71 -22.33 14.25
N THR A 194 2.97 -22.77 15.26
CA THR A 194 3.52 -23.14 16.56
C THR A 194 4.57 -24.19 16.30
N LEU A 195 5.81 -23.85 16.64
CA LEU A 195 7.00 -24.68 16.50
C LEU A 195 6.90 -25.87 17.47
N ALA A 196 5.92 -26.74 17.28
CA ALA A 196 5.76 -28.01 17.99
C ALA A 196 6.70 -29.05 17.38
N GLY A 197 8.00 -28.74 17.33
CA GLY A 197 9.00 -29.53 16.62
C GLY A 197 10.24 -29.92 17.43
N VAL A 198 10.34 -29.55 18.72
CA VAL A 198 11.53 -29.85 19.54
C VAL A 198 11.22 -30.73 20.76
N GLY A 199 9.95 -30.95 21.12
CA GLY A 199 9.57 -31.80 22.25
C GLY A 199 9.68 -33.32 22.00
N VAL A 200 9.55 -33.78 20.76
CA VAL A 200 9.45 -35.22 20.45
C VAL A 200 10.82 -35.92 20.44
N ILE A 201 11.90 -35.19 20.14
CA ILE A 201 13.26 -35.78 20.15
C ILE A 201 13.75 -36.01 21.60
N GLY A 202 13.39 -35.12 22.53
CA GLY A 202 13.74 -35.25 23.95
C GLY A 202 13.07 -36.43 24.67
N ALA A 203 11.78 -36.66 24.41
CA ALA A 203 11.04 -37.78 24.99
C ALA A 203 11.48 -39.15 24.42
N GLY A 204 11.82 -39.21 23.12
CA GLY A 204 12.30 -40.44 22.48
C GLY A 204 13.66 -40.92 23.03
N LEU A 205 14.59 -40.00 23.30
CA LEU A 205 15.91 -40.34 23.85
C LEU A 205 15.87 -40.79 25.31
N LEU A 206 14.92 -40.29 26.11
CA LEU A 206 14.74 -40.73 27.50
C LEU A 206 14.08 -42.12 27.61
N LEU A 207 13.14 -42.45 26.72
CA LEU A 207 12.53 -43.78 26.67
C LEU A 207 13.48 -44.87 26.16
N HIS A 208 14.40 -44.55 25.24
CA HIS A 208 15.40 -45.52 24.78
C HIS A 208 16.41 -45.89 25.87
N ARG A 209 16.78 -44.93 26.74
CA ARG A 209 17.68 -45.18 27.88
C ARG A 209 17.07 -46.00 29.00
N GLN A 210 15.74 -45.94 29.20
CA GLN A 210 15.08 -46.78 30.19
C GLN A 210 14.94 -48.25 29.72
N ARG A 211 14.70 -48.49 28.42
CA ARG A 211 14.65 -49.85 27.88
C ARG A 211 15.99 -50.57 27.94
N GLN A 212 17.12 -49.89 27.71
CA GLN A 212 18.44 -50.51 27.81
C GLN A 212 18.89 -50.84 29.24
N LYS A 213 18.22 -50.29 30.27
CA LYS A 213 18.50 -50.63 31.68
C LYS A 213 17.71 -51.85 32.17
N LEU A 214 16.61 -52.22 31.52
CA LEU A 214 15.84 -53.43 31.90
C LEU A 214 16.38 -54.73 31.28
N THR A 215 17.12 -54.67 30.18
CA THR A 215 17.62 -55.88 29.49
C THR A 215 18.98 -56.39 30.00
N LYS A 216 19.54 -55.81 31.08
CA LYS A 216 20.83 -56.23 31.66
C LYS A 216 20.72 -57.04 32.96
N ASN A 217 19.50 -57.37 33.39
CA ASN A 217 19.25 -58.23 34.56
C ASN A 217 18.42 -59.46 34.17
N THR A 218 18.92 -60.27 33.25
CA THR A 218 18.54 -61.69 33.14
C THR A 218 19.74 -62.49 32.67
#